data_AF-A0A672MGU1-F1
#
_entry.id   AF-A0A672MGU1-F1
#
_cell.length_a   1.000
_cell.length_b   1.000
_cell.length_c   1.000
_cell.angle_alpha   90.00
_cell.angle_beta   90.00
_cell.angle_gamma   90.00
#
_symmetry.space_group_name_H-M   'P 1'
#
loop_
_entity.id
_entity.type
_entity.pdbx_description
1 polymer ?
#
loop_
_entity_poly.entity_id
_entity_poly.type
_entity_poly.pdbx_seq_one_letter_code
_entity_poly.pdbx_strand_id
1 'polypeptide(L)'
;MEFPDLGEHCSEKSCKRLDFLPMKCDACEDIFCKDHITYANHKCTSSYKKDIQVPVCPLCNTPIPIRRGEMPDIKVGEHIDRDCKSDPAQRKRKVGGALGPCLME
;
A
#
# COMPACT_ATOMS: atom_id res chain seq x y z
N MET A 1 -0.36 19.59 43.65
CA MET A 1 -0.33 18.36 42.83
C MET A 1 0.30 18.76 41.51
N GLU A 2 1.57 18.44 41.32
CA GLU A 2 2.27 18.78 40.07
C GLU A 2 1.85 17.72 39.04
N PHE A 3 1.33 18.13 37.89
CA PHE A 3 1.02 17.21 36.79
C PHE A 3 2.34 16.88 36.09
N PRO A 4 2.90 15.67 36.26
CA PRO A 4 4.15 15.33 35.60
C PRO A 4 3.87 15.13 34.11
N ASP A 5 4.44 16.02 33.30
CA ASP A 5 4.73 15.82 31.87
C ASP A 5 3.58 15.26 31.02
N LEU A 6 2.49 16.02 30.91
CA LEU A 6 1.40 15.70 29.98
C LEU A 6 1.78 16.12 28.56
N GLY A 7 2.27 15.18 27.77
CA GLY A 7 2.53 15.36 26.33
C GLY A 7 3.99 15.15 25.95
N GLU A 8 4.25 14.95 24.66
CA GLU A 8 5.62 14.79 24.15
C GLU A 8 6.01 15.93 23.23
N HIS A 9 7.32 16.16 23.13
CA HIS A 9 7.87 17.14 22.22
C HIS A 9 8.01 16.54 20.82
N CYS A 10 7.76 17.36 19.81
CA CYS A 10 8.04 16.99 18.43
C CYS A 10 9.53 16.66 18.24
N SER A 11 9.85 15.53 17.58
CA SER A 11 11.23 15.12 17.25
C SER A 11 11.88 15.94 16.12
N GLU A 12 11.15 16.89 15.52
CA GLU A 12 11.66 17.73 14.45
C GLU A 12 12.63 18.78 15.03
N LYS A 13 13.81 18.96 14.41
CA LYS A 13 14.89 19.81 14.95
C LYS A 13 14.49 21.28 15.06
N SER A 14 13.64 21.74 14.15
CA SER A 14 13.17 23.12 14.03
C SER A 14 11.91 23.38 14.87
N CYS A 15 11.25 22.33 15.38
CA CYS A 15 10.02 22.42 16.16
C CYS A 15 10.16 21.66 17.49
N LYS A 16 10.25 22.40 18.60
CA LYS A 16 10.20 21.83 19.96
C LYS A 16 8.86 22.06 20.64
N ARG A 17 7.77 21.96 19.89
CA ARG A 17 6.42 22.14 20.45
C ARG A 17 6.03 20.89 21.24
N LEU A 18 5.57 21.10 22.47
CA LEU A 18 4.96 20.08 23.32
C LEU A 18 3.51 19.88 22.85
N ASP A 19 3.16 18.66 22.46
CA ASP A 19 1.81 18.28 22.04
C ASP A 19 1.24 17.22 22.99
N PHE A 20 0.02 17.44 23.45
CA PHE A 20 -0.67 16.56 24.40
C PHE A 20 -1.16 15.27 23.73
N LEU A 21 -1.24 15.23 22.40
CA LEU A 21 -1.53 14.02 21.62
C LEU A 21 -0.27 13.66 20.79
N PRO A 22 0.70 12.94 21.40
CA PRO A 22 1.84 12.42 20.66
C PRO A 22 1.38 11.55 19.49
N MET A 23 1.77 11.92 18.27
CA MET A 23 1.49 11.12 17.07
C MET A 23 2.79 10.46 16.59
N LYS A 24 2.77 9.13 16.49
CA LYS A 24 3.89 8.35 15.95
C LYS A 24 3.81 8.25 14.43
N CYS A 25 4.93 8.55 13.77
CA CYS A 25 5.08 8.32 12.35
C CYS A 25 5.14 6.82 12.06
N ASP A 26 4.26 6.29 11.21
CA ASP A 26 4.20 4.86 10.87
C ASP A 26 5.37 4.39 9.96
N ALA A 27 6.27 5.29 9.55
CA ALA A 27 7.47 4.94 8.79
C ALA A 27 8.77 4.94 9.62
N CYS A 28 9.01 5.99 10.42
CA CYS A 28 10.22 6.12 11.25
C CYS A 28 9.98 5.93 12.76
N GLU A 29 8.72 5.77 13.18
CA GLU A 29 8.30 5.49 14.57
C GLU A 29 8.57 6.64 15.57
N ASP A 30 9.11 7.77 15.11
CA ASP A 30 9.29 9.01 15.87
C ASP A 30 7.98 9.74 16.15
N ILE A 31 7.99 10.55 17.22
CA ILE A 31 6.87 11.36 17.68
C ILE A 31 6.91 12.74 17.03
N PHE A 32 5.79 13.18 16.46
CA PHE A 32 5.65 14.52 15.89
C PHE A 32 4.36 15.18 16.34
N CYS A 33 4.35 16.52 16.29
CA CYS A 33 3.13 17.30 16.49
C CYS A 33 2.23 17.24 15.24
N LYS A 34 0.99 17.71 15.38
CA LYS A 34 -0.02 17.79 14.30
C LYS A 34 0.44 18.42 13.00
N ASP A 35 1.36 19.37 13.04
CA ASP A 35 1.88 20.02 11.84
C ASP A 35 3.01 19.21 11.18
N HIS A 36 3.86 18.56 11.98
CA HIS A 36 5.06 17.85 11.51
C HIS A 36 4.91 16.35 11.31
N ILE A 37 3.73 15.77 11.59
CA ILE A 37 3.47 14.33 11.41
C ILE A 37 3.53 13.89 9.94
N THR A 38 3.35 14.82 8.99
CA THR A 38 3.44 14.51 7.56
C THR A 38 4.87 14.20 7.16
N TYR A 39 5.07 13.19 6.31
CA TYR A 39 6.41 12.75 5.88
C TYR A 39 7.25 13.87 5.23
N ALA A 40 6.60 14.84 4.58
CA ALA A 40 7.25 15.98 3.96
C ALA A 40 7.81 16.98 5.00
N ASN A 41 7.05 17.27 6.08
CA ASN A 41 7.46 18.27 7.07
C ASN A 41 8.66 17.81 7.89
N HIS A 42 8.71 16.54 8.33
CA HIS A 42 9.84 16.04 9.11
C HIS A 42 10.93 15.37 8.25
N LYS A 43 10.84 15.48 6.92
CA LYS A 43 11.77 14.85 5.95
C LYS A 43 12.03 13.38 6.32
N CYS A 44 10.96 12.59 6.38
CA CYS A 44 11.02 11.23 6.88
C CYS A 44 12.07 10.39 6.13
N THR A 45 13.09 9.94 6.85
CA THR A 45 14.15 9.09 6.30
C THR A 45 13.61 7.74 5.84
N SER A 46 12.53 7.25 6.44
CA SER A 46 11.91 5.95 6.14
C SER A 46 10.65 6.03 5.27
N SER A 47 10.33 7.20 4.70
CA SER A 47 9.16 7.39 3.80
C SER A 47 9.10 6.33 2.71
N TYR A 48 10.24 6.04 2.07
CA TYR A 48 10.41 5.04 1.01
C TYR A 48 9.87 3.65 1.36
N LYS A 49 9.79 3.29 2.65
CA LYS A 49 9.22 2.01 3.06
C LYS A 49 7.73 1.95 2.72
N LYS A 50 7.01 3.08 2.79
CA LYS A 50 5.56 3.19 2.61
C LYS A 50 5.15 3.61 1.20
N ASP A 51 6.10 4.02 0.36
CA ASP A 51 5.92 4.25 -1.09
C ASP A 51 5.70 2.93 -1.85
N ILE A 52 4.55 2.28 -1.62
CA ILE A 52 4.14 1.07 -2.31
C ILE A 52 3.42 1.49 -3.59
N GLN A 53 4.08 1.30 -4.73
CA GLN A 53 3.45 1.49 -6.02
C GLN A 53 2.51 0.31 -6.30
N VAL A 54 1.24 0.60 -6.53
CA VAL A 54 0.20 -0.39 -6.83
C VAL A 54 0.15 -0.57 -8.36
N PRO A 55 0.60 -1.71 -8.91
CA PRO A 55 0.49 -1.94 -10.34
C PRO A 55 -0.97 -2.14 -10.75
N VAL A 56 -1.27 -1.74 -11.98
CA VAL A 56 -2.58 -1.90 -12.58
C VAL A 56 -2.54 -3.10 -13.53
N CYS A 57 -3.58 -3.93 -13.51
CA CYS A 57 -3.69 -5.02 -14.47
C CYS A 57 -3.90 -4.45 -15.89
N PRO A 58 -3.09 -4.85 -16.88
CA PRO A 58 -3.23 -4.34 -18.25
C PRO A 58 -4.50 -4.83 -18.98
N LEU A 59 -5.18 -5.86 -18.46
CA LEU A 59 -6.36 -6.45 -19.11
C LEU A 59 -7.68 -5.90 -18.57
N CYS A 60 -7.77 -5.67 -17.26
CA CYS A 60 -9.02 -5.25 -16.58
C CYS A 60 -8.93 -3.86 -15.97
N ASN A 61 -7.77 -3.21 -16.05
CA ASN A 61 -7.49 -1.91 -15.46
C ASN A 61 -7.77 -1.83 -13.95
N THR A 62 -7.81 -2.97 -13.24
CA THR A 62 -8.02 -3.03 -11.79
C THR A 62 -6.67 -2.87 -11.08
N PRO A 63 -6.57 -2.01 -10.05
CA PRO A 63 -5.37 -1.91 -9.22
C PRO A 63 -5.17 -3.20 -8.42
N ILE A 64 -3.96 -3.76 -8.47
CA ILE A 64 -3.64 -5.03 -7.81
C ILE A 64 -2.84 -4.73 -6.53
N PRO A 65 -3.39 -4.99 -5.33
CA PRO A 65 -2.68 -4.74 -4.08
C PRO A 65 -1.52 -5.74 -3.91
N ILE A 66 -0.34 -5.23 -3.55
CA ILE A 66 0.88 -6.04 -3.39
C ILE A 66 1.45 -5.80 -2.00
N ARG A 67 1.89 -6.88 -1.33
CA ARG A 67 2.56 -6.77 -0.03
C ARG A 67 4.03 -6.43 -0.21
N ARG A 68 4.62 -5.84 0.82
CA ARG A 68 6.06 -5.58 0.89
C ARG A 68 6.83 -6.89 0.70
N GLY A 69 7.76 -6.91 -0.25
CA GLY A 69 8.59 -8.08 -0.57
C GLY A 69 8.05 -8.95 -1.71
N GLU A 70 6.86 -8.67 -2.24
CA GLU A 70 6.31 -9.37 -3.40
C GLU A 70 6.60 -8.59 -4.69
N MET A 71 6.92 -9.32 -5.77
CA MET A 71 7.25 -8.71 -7.06
C MET A 71 5.96 -8.31 -7.82
N PRO A 72 5.89 -7.09 -8.39
CA PRO A 72 4.76 -6.62 -9.19
C PRO A 72 4.32 -7.59 -10.27
N ASP A 73 5.26 -8.07 -11.06
CA ASP A 73 5.02 -8.93 -12.22
C ASP A 73 4.36 -10.26 -11.83
N ILE A 74 4.80 -10.86 -10.72
CA ILE A 74 4.26 -12.13 -10.23
C ILE A 74 2.81 -11.96 -9.78
N LYS A 75 2.48 -10.90 -9.04
CA LYS A 75 1.10 -10.65 -8.58
C LYS A 75 0.17 -10.21 -9.70
N VAL A 76 0.67 -9.47 -10.68
CA VAL A 76 -0.09 -9.17 -11.89
C VAL A 76 -0.36 -10.44 -12.67
N GLY A 77 0.62 -11.33 -12.83
CA GLY A 77 0.45 -12.64 -13.46
C GLY A 77 -0.57 -13.53 -12.74
N GLU A 78 -0.47 -13.64 -11.41
CA GLU A 78 -1.41 -14.42 -10.58
C GLU A 78 -2.84 -13.89 -10.71
N HIS A 79 -3.02 -12.56 -10.65
CA HIS A 79 -4.32 -11.94 -10.89
C HIS A 79 -4.85 -12.27 -12.29
N ILE A 80 -4.02 -12.14 -13.34
CA ILE A 80 -4.42 -12.45 -14.72
C ILE A 80 -4.93 -13.90 -14.85
N ASP A 81 -4.26 -14.83 -14.18
CA ASP A 81 -4.59 -16.25 -14.29
C ASP A 81 -5.86 -16.64 -13.49
N ARG A 82 -6.03 -16.11 -12.26
CA ARG A 82 -7.03 -16.60 -11.31
C ARG A 82 -8.22 -15.66 -11.11
N ASP A 83 -7.97 -14.35 -11.01
CA ASP A 83 -8.93 -13.37 -10.50
C ASP A 83 -9.39 -12.36 -11.57
N CYS A 84 -8.72 -12.29 -12.71
CA CYS A 84 -9.00 -11.32 -13.76
C CYS A 84 -10.32 -11.64 -14.47
N LYS A 85 -11.23 -10.67 -14.42
CA LYS A 85 -12.58 -10.75 -15.00
C LYS A 85 -12.65 -10.27 -16.46
N SER A 86 -11.52 -9.89 -17.06
CA SER A 86 -11.51 -9.51 -18.47
C SER A 86 -11.85 -10.70 -19.37
N ASP A 87 -12.59 -10.43 -20.44
CA ASP A 87 -12.94 -11.40 -21.48
C ASP A 87 -11.75 -12.30 -21.92
N PRO A 88 -10.56 -11.76 -22.26
CA PRO A 88 -9.40 -12.60 -22.62
C PRO A 88 -8.94 -13.55 -21.51
N ALA A 89 -9.00 -13.12 -20.24
CA ALA A 89 -8.60 -13.94 -19.09
C ALA A 89 -9.65 -15.01 -18.75
N GLN A 90 -10.94 -14.69 -18.91
CA GLN A 90 -12.02 -15.67 -18.72
C GLN A 90 -12.04 -16.74 -19.82
N ARG A 91 -11.75 -16.35 -21.07
CA ARG A 91 -11.69 -17.28 -22.21
C ARG A 91 -10.57 -18.31 -22.07
N LYS A 92 -9.38 -17.92 -21.55
CA LYS A 92 -8.26 -18.85 -21.26
C LYS A 92 -8.66 -19.95 -20.27
N ARG A 93 -9.39 -19.61 -19.21
CA ARG A 93 -9.86 -20.56 -18.18
C ARG A 93 -10.96 -21.50 -18.66
N LYS A 94 -11.80 -21.04 -19.59
CA LYS A 94 -12.91 -21.83 -20.13
C LYS A 94 -12.44 -22.91 -21.11
N VAL A 95 -11.30 -22.72 -21.76
CA VAL A 95 -10.70 -23.68 -22.71
C VAL A 95 -10.04 -24.88 -21.99
N GLY A 96 -9.61 -24.74 -20.73
CA GLY A 96 -8.95 -25.81 -19.97
C GLY A 96 -9.89 -26.73 -19.16
N GLY A 97 -11.20 -26.48 -19.18
CA GLY A 97 -12.15 -27.09 -18.24
C GLY A 97 -13.46 -27.55 -18.89
N ALA A 98 -13.42 -28.18 -20.06
CA ALA A 98 -14.52 -29.02 -20.54
C ALA A 98 -14.04 -29.89 -21.70
N LEU A 99 -13.92 -31.19 -21.44
CA LEU A 99 -14.39 -32.17 -22.43
C LEU A 99 -15.86 -31.83 -22.70
N GLY A 100 -16.16 -31.37 -23.92
CA GLY A 100 -17.50 -31.03 -24.36
C GLY A 100 -17.46 -30.64 -25.84
N PRO A 101 -17.89 -31.51 -26.76
CA PRO A 101 -17.80 -31.25 -28.19
C PRO A 101 -18.89 -30.26 -28.58
N CYS A 102 -18.52 -29.13 -29.17
CA CYS A 102 -19.46 -28.28 -29.88
C CYS A 102 -18.84 -27.90 -31.22
N LEU A 103 -19.11 -28.79 -32.18
CA LEU A 103 -19.49 -28.50 -33.55
C LEU A 103 -19.63 -27.00 -33.84
N MET A 104 -18.75 -26.50 -34.71
CA MET A 104 -19.03 -25.36 -35.57
C MET A 104 -19.08 -25.91 -37.00
N GLU A 105 -20.09 -25.44 -37.73
CA GLU A 105 -20.72 -25.97 -38.96
C GLU A 105 -19.81 -26.51 -40.07
#